data_AF-A0A0E9N4L2-F1
#
_entry.id   AF-A0A0E9N4L2-F1
#
_cell.length_a   1.000
_cell.length_b   1.000
_cell.length_c   1.000
_cell.angle_alpha   90.00
_cell.angle_beta   90.00
_cell.angle_gamma   90.00
#
_symmetry.space_group_name_H-M   'P 1'
#
loop_
_entity.id
_entity.type
_entity.pdbx_description
1 polymer ?
#
loop_
_entity_poly.entity_id
_entity_poly.type
_entity_poly.pdbx_seq_one_letter_code
_entity_poly.pdbx_strand_id
1 'polypeptide(L)'
;MDTLKLSELVGQEIVELRFHYVPRNEYDLQSFHSYIKLSSDTIIDIPHFGDDEYLQLTQDNITYLKESFDTGDSVTENAKSYFVGQKIVDFYFSYYNGEVDLYYSAFIKLSNGFYLTERNFGPIGVTNIDLKILDERQFHEEVKRLNGIEVDVRSFVKTKNAC
;
A
#
# COMPACT_ATOMS: atom_id res chain seq x y z
N MET A 1 -10.95 14.50 -16.87
CA MET A 1 -11.03 13.17 -16.26
C MET A 1 -10.72 13.36 -14.80
N ASP A 2 -11.60 12.90 -13.92
CA ASP A 2 -11.38 13.06 -12.49
C ASP A 2 -10.31 12.08 -12.04
N THR A 3 -9.40 12.55 -11.19
CA THR A 3 -8.28 11.77 -10.68
C THR A 3 -8.31 11.86 -9.17
N LEU A 4 -8.30 10.71 -8.52
CA LEU A 4 -8.16 10.61 -7.07
C LEU A 4 -6.73 10.94 -6.69
N LYS A 5 -6.57 11.87 -5.75
CA LYS A 5 -5.24 12.31 -5.33
C LYS A 5 -4.76 11.61 -4.07
N LEU A 6 -3.46 11.31 -3.97
CA LEU A 6 -2.87 10.79 -2.73
C LEU A 6 -3.16 11.70 -1.54
N SER A 7 -3.09 13.03 -1.74
CA SER A 7 -3.40 13.99 -0.67
C SER A 7 -4.86 13.96 -0.22
N GLU A 8 -5.80 13.50 -1.05
CA GLU A 8 -7.21 13.31 -0.67
C GLU A 8 -7.42 12.04 0.15
N LEU A 9 -6.48 11.09 0.10
CA LEU A 9 -6.51 9.86 0.91
C LEU A 9 -6.02 10.11 2.35
N VAL A 10 -5.12 11.08 2.54
CA VAL A 10 -4.64 11.45 3.87
C VAL A 10 -5.79 11.97 4.72
N GLY A 11 -5.96 11.39 5.91
CA GLY A 11 -7.04 11.68 6.85
C GLY A 11 -8.27 10.78 6.71
N GLN A 12 -8.37 9.99 5.63
CA GLN A 12 -9.45 9.03 5.46
C GLN A 12 -9.27 7.81 6.37
N GLU A 13 -10.38 7.27 6.86
CA GLU A 13 -10.42 6.11 7.73
C GLU A 13 -10.54 4.81 6.92
N ILE A 14 -9.77 3.79 7.29
CA ILE A 14 -9.86 2.45 6.71
C ILE A 14 -11.01 1.71 7.39
N VAL A 15 -11.97 1.22 6.61
CA VAL A 15 -13.11 0.46 7.14
C VAL A 15 -12.97 -1.04 6.91
N GLU A 16 -12.29 -1.45 5.85
CA GLU A 16 -12.06 -2.86 5.53
C GLU A 16 -10.84 -2.99 4.62
N LEU A 17 -10.17 -4.15 4.70
CA LEU A 17 -9.11 -4.54 3.79
C LEU A 17 -9.38 -5.97 3.35
N ARG A 18 -9.23 -6.22 2.06
CA ARG A 18 -9.27 -7.56 1.48
C ARG A 18 -8.03 -7.80 0.65
N PHE A 19 -7.72 -9.06 0.40
CA PHE A 19 -6.53 -9.39 -0.37
C PHE A 19 -6.80 -10.53 -1.34
N HIS A 20 -6.00 -10.58 -2.39
CA HIS A 20 -5.87 -11.73 -3.28
C HIS A 20 -4.48 -12.30 -3.12
N TYR A 21 -4.40 -13.59 -2.80
CA TYR A 21 -3.16 -14.35 -2.89
C TYR A 21 -3.26 -15.33 -4.04
N VAL A 22 -2.36 -15.20 -5.00
CA VAL A 22 -2.25 -16.08 -6.17
C VAL A 22 -0.99 -16.92 -6.01
N PRO A 23 -1.09 -18.23 -5.72
CA PRO A 23 0.08 -19.08 -5.50
C PRO A 23 0.97 -19.23 -6.76
N ARG A 24 0.39 -19.05 -7.95
CA ARG A 24 1.08 -19.11 -9.25
C ARG A 24 0.28 -18.32 -10.28
N ASN A 25 0.85 -17.22 -10.77
CA ASN A 25 0.30 -16.39 -11.83
C ASN A 25 0.82 -16.81 -13.22
N GLU A 26 0.43 -16.08 -14.26
CA GLU A 26 0.80 -16.32 -15.66
C GLU A 26 2.30 -16.20 -15.96
N TYR A 27 3.07 -15.61 -15.04
CA TYR A 27 4.53 -15.46 -15.14
C TYR A 27 5.29 -16.48 -14.28
N ASP A 28 4.61 -17.48 -13.74
CA ASP A 28 5.16 -18.48 -12.83
C ASP A 28 5.71 -17.90 -11.50
N LEU A 29 5.13 -16.78 -11.07
CA LEU A 29 5.40 -16.14 -9.79
C LEU A 29 4.20 -16.29 -8.87
N GLN A 30 4.43 -16.22 -7.56
CA GLN A 30 3.33 -15.98 -6.62
C GLN A 30 3.06 -14.47 -6.53
N SER A 31 1.80 -14.07 -6.34
CA SER A 31 1.43 -12.67 -6.12
C SER A 31 0.45 -12.43 -4.97
N PHE A 32 0.52 -11.24 -4.39
CA PHE A 32 -0.30 -10.79 -3.27
C PHE A 32 -0.73 -9.34 -3.53
N HIS A 33 -2.02 -9.05 -3.41
CA HIS A 33 -2.58 -7.74 -3.69
C HIS A 33 -3.61 -7.35 -2.63
N SER A 34 -3.41 -6.21 -1.98
CA SER A 34 -4.32 -5.67 -0.99
C SER A 34 -5.22 -4.59 -1.59
N TYR A 35 -6.49 -4.63 -1.20
CA TYR A 35 -7.51 -3.66 -1.58
C TYR A 35 -8.12 -3.09 -0.30
N ILE A 36 -8.00 -1.78 -0.13
CA ILE A 36 -8.37 -1.05 1.08
C ILE A 36 -9.62 -0.25 0.78
N LYS A 37 -10.68 -0.51 1.54
CA LYS A 37 -11.91 0.27 1.51
C LYS A 37 -11.84 1.36 2.57
N LEU A 38 -12.12 2.58 2.15
CA LEU A 38 -12.14 3.77 2.99
C LEU A 38 -13.57 4.12 3.42
N SER A 39 -13.70 4.95 4.46
CA SER A 39 -14.99 5.42 4.97
C SER A 39 -15.79 6.25 3.96
N SER A 40 -15.15 6.76 2.92
CA SER A 40 -15.77 7.42 1.77
C SER A 40 -16.42 6.46 0.78
N ASP A 41 -16.33 5.14 1.01
CA ASP A 41 -16.65 4.06 0.06
C ASP A 41 -15.65 3.94 -1.11
N THR A 42 -14.58 4.76 -1.13
CA THR A 42 -13.47 4.62 -2.08
C THR A 42 -12.66 3.35 -1.78
N ILE A 43 -12.30 2.61 -2.83
CA ILE A 43 -11.41 1.46 -2.76
C ILE A 43 -10.09 1.85 -3.44
N ILE A 44 -8.98 1.53 -2.80
CA ILE A 44 -7.61 1.76 -3.31
C ILE A 44 -6.79 0.48 -3.19
N ASP A 45 -5.76 0.34 -4.01
CA ASP A 45 -4.64 -0.57 -3.74
C ASP A 45 -3.56 0.16 -2.91
N ILE A 46 -2.47 -0.53 -2.59
CA ILE A 46 -1.31 0.13 -1.97
C ILE A 46 -0.52 0.85 -3.07
N PRO A 47 -0.36 2.19 -3.00
CA PRO A 47 0.33 2.94 -4.06
C PRO A 47 1.80 2.53 -4.22
N HIS A 48 2.33 2.63 -5.44
CA HIS A 48 3.73 2.29 -5.75
C HIS A 48 4.58 3.50 -6.12
N PHE A 49 3.97 4.67 -6.31
CA PHE A 49 4.66 5.90 -6.69
C PHE A 49 4.04 7.11 -5.98
N GLY A 50 4.87 8.12 -5.73
CA GLY A 50 4.55 9.27 -4.87
C GLY A 50 3.93 10.48 -5.57
N ASP A 51 3.43 10.32 -6.80
CA ASP A 51 2.75 11.42 -7.50
C ASP A 51 1.39 11.70 -6.86
N ASP A 52 1.03 12.98 -6.75
CA ASP A 52 -0.25 13.34 -6.15
C ASP A 52 -1.41 12.84 -7.02
N GLU A 53 -1.25 12.71 -8.33
CA GLU A 53 -2.21 12.07 -9.24
C GLU A 53 -2.08 10.54 -9.17
N TYR A 54 -2.86 9.92 -8.29
CA TYR A 54 -2.73 8.50 -7.98
C TYR A 54 -3.53 7.60 -8.92
N LEU A 55 -4.85 7.84 -9.05
CA LEU A 55 -5.74 6.94 -9.76
C LEU A 55 -6.74 7.72 -10.62
N GLN A 56 -6.72 7.46 -11.92
CA GLN A 56 -7.76 7.98 -12.82
C GLN A 56 -9.09 7.29 -12.50
N LEU A 57 -10.14 8.07 -12.24
CA LEU A 57 -11.46 7.57 -11.87
C LEU A 57 -12.29 7.24 -13.11
N THR A 58 -11.75 6.36 -13.97
CA THR A 58 -12.48 5.78 -15.09
C THR A 58 -13.42 4.68 -14.59
N GLN A 59 -14.49 4.40 -15.36
CA GLN A 59 -15.41 3.32 -15.01
C GLN A 59 -14.70 1.96 -14.93
N ASP A 60 -13.71 1.73 -15.79
CA ASP A 60 -12.93 0.48 -15.81
C ASP A 60 -12.12 0.32 -14.52
N ASN A 61 -11.42 1.38 -14.07
CA ASN A 61 -10.65 1.33 -12.82
C ASN A 61 -11.54 1.15 -11.59
N ILE A 62 -12.68 1.86 -11.55
CA ILE A 62 -13.64 1.74 -10.45
C ILE A 62 -14.21 0.31 -10.40
N THR A 63 -14.59 -0.24 -11.56
CA THR A 63 -15.10 -1.61 -11.67
C THR A 63 -14.06 -2.62 -11.24
N TYR A 64 -12.83 -2.50 -11.74
CA TYR A 64 -11.71 -3.39 -11.41
C TYR A 64 -11.44 -3.43 -9.91
N LEU A 65 -11.30 -2.27 -9.25
CA LEU A 65 -11.00 -2.20 -7.82
C LEU A 65 -12.16 -2.75 -6.99
N LYS A 66 -13.39 -2.45 -7.39
CA LYS A 66 -14.59 -2.96 -6.72
C LYS A 66 -14.69 -4.48 -6.85
N GLU A 67 -14.55 -5.04 -8.04
CA GLU A 67 -14.59 -6.49 -8.26
C GLU A 67 -13.45 -7.20 -7.53
N SER A 68 -12.25 -6.64 -7.56
CA SER A 68 -11.08 -7.18 -6.85
C SER A 68 -11.30 -7.18 -5.34
N PHE A 69 -11.88 -6.12 -4.79
CA PHE A 69 -12.26 -6.08 -3.39
C PHE A 69 -13.38 -7.07 -3.06
N ASP A 70 -14.50 -7.04 -3.80
CA ASP A 70 -15.69 -7.86 -3.51
C ASP A 70 -15.40 -9.36 -3.57
N THR A 71 -14.46 -9.77 -4.43
CA THR A 71 -14.01 -11.17 -4.58
C THR A 71 -12.80 -11.54 -3.72
N GLY A 72 -12.15 -10.57 -3.06
CA GLY A 72 -10.96 -10.78 -2.24
C GLY A 72 -11.25 -11.50 -0.92
N ASP A 73 -10.23 -12.19 -0.42
CA ASP A 73 -10.26 -12.86 0.87
C ASP A 73 -10.25 -11.83 2.02
N SER A 74 -10.98 -12.16 3.08
CA SER A 74 -10.96 -11.37 4.31
C SER A 74 -9.66 -11.63 5.09
N VAL A 75 -9.04 -10.55 5.53
CA VAL A 75 -8.04 -10.58 6.61
C VAL A 75 -8.62 -11.08 7.93
N THR A 76 -7.76 -11.70 8.75
CA THR A 76 -8.16 -12.22 10.07
C THR A 76 -8.56 -11.09 11.04
N GLU A 77 -9.45 -11.37 12.00
CA GLU A 77 -9.89 -10.39 13.00
C GLU A 77 -8.72 -9.78 13.81
N ASN A 78 -7.70 -10.61 14.11
CA ASN A 78 -6.49 -10.12 14.79
C ASN A 78 -5.76 -9.08 13.94
N ALA A 79 -5.65 -9.30 12.63
CA ALA A 79 -5.02 -8.35 11.72
C ALA A 79 -5.87 -7.06 11.58
N LYS A 80 -7.20 -7.19 11.45
CA LYS A 80 -8.13 -6.04 11.36
C LYS A 80 -7.94 -5.03 12.48
N SER A 81 -7.66 -5.50 13.69
CA SER A 81 -7.49 -4.64 14.87
C SER A 81 -6.37 -3.58 14.73
N TYR A 82 -5.42 -3.79 13.81
CA TYR A 82 -4.34 -2.85 13.57
C TYR A 82 -4.69 -1.70 12.63
N PHE A 83 -5.73 -1.82 11.80
CA PHE A 83 -6.01 -0.82 10.75
C PHE A 83 -7.47 -0.43 10.60
N VAL A 84 -8.44 -1.26 10.95
CA VAL A 84 -9.86 -0.88 10.87
C VAL A 84 -10.13 0.26 11.87
N GLY A 85 -10.81 1.30 11.41
CA GLY A 85 -11.06 2.53 12.17
C GLY A 85 -9.85 3.46 12.29
N GLN A 86 -8.72 3.13 11.67
CA GLN A 86 -7.54 3.99 11.67
C GLN A 86 -7.50 4.88 10.44
N LYS A 87 -7.00 6.11 10.64
CA LYS A 87 -6.83 7.08 9.56
C LYS A 87 -5.48 6.93 8.90
N ILE A 88 -5.43 7.13 7.59
CA ILE A 88 -4.18 7.31 6.86
C ILE A 88 -3.57 8.66 7.26
N VAL A 89 -2.30 8.64 7.67
CA VAL A 89 -1.57 9.84 8.12
C VAL A 89 -0.57 10.29 7.07
N ASP A 90 0.08 9.35 6.40
CA ASP A 90 1.15 9.63 5.45
C ASP A 90 1.42 8.38 4.59
N PHE A 91 2.08 8.57 3.46
CA PHE A 91 2.61 7.51 2.61
C PHE A 91 4.13 7.66 2.54
N TYR A 92 4.85 6.56 2.63
CA TYR A 92 6.30 6.54 2.45
C TYR A 92 6.65 5.73 1.21
N PHE A 93 7.34 6.36 0.27
CA PHE A 93 7.71 5.77 -1.02
C PHE A 93 9.20 5.50 -1.09
N SER A 94 9.55 4.43 -1.80
CA SER A 94 10.93 4.01 -2.01
C SER A 94 11.51 4.64 -3.27
N TYR A 95 12.77 5.08 -3.19
CA TYR A 95 13.50 5.70 -4.28
C TYR A 95 14.88 5.09 -4.41
N TYR A 96 15.22 4.58 -5.59
CA TYR A 96 16.55 4.08 -5.92
C TYR A 96 17.22 5.03 -6.90
N ASN A 97 18.43 5.53 -6.57
CA ASN A 97 19.12 6.57 -7.35
C ASN A 97 18.29 7.83 -7.63
N GLY A 98 17.38 8.18 -6.70
CA GLY A 98 16.51 9.35 -6.82
C GLY A 98 15.27 9.15 -7.69
N GLU A 99 15.16 8.02 -8.38
CA GLU A 99 13.99 7.60 -9.15
C GLU A 99 13.08 6.72 -8.28
N VAL A 100 11.78 6.72 -8.57
CA VAL A 100 10.82 5.87 -7.84
C VAL A 100 11.17 4.39 -8.04
N ASP A 101 11.27 3.65 -6.94
CA ASP A 101 11.46 2.20 -6.98
C ASP A 101 10.10 1.49 -6.98
N LEU A 102 9.67 1.08 -8.18
CA LEU A 102 8.38 0.41 -8.41
C LEU A 102 8.33 -1.02 -7.86
N TYR A 103 9.45 -1.58 -7.39
CA TYR A 103 9.47 -2.91 -6.78
C TYR A 103 8.95 -2.91 -5.35
N TYR A 104 8.83 -1.74 -4.72
CA TYR A 104 8.34 -1.59 -3.36
C TYR A 104 7.04 -0.78 -3.35
N SER A 105 6.00 -1.38 -2.79
CA SER A 105 4.78 -0.66 -2.45
C SER A 105 5.05 0.34 -1.33
N ALA A 106 4.22 1.37 -1.24
CA ALA A 106 4.32 2.37 -0.19
C ALA A 106 4.14 1.74 1.20
N PHE A 107 4.73 2.39 2.21
CA PHE A 107 4.31 2.21 3.59
C PHE A 107 3.23 3.24 3.92
N ILE A 108 2.03 2.79 4.23
CA ILE A 108 0.92 3.62 4.67
C ILE A 108 1.01 3.76 6.19
N LYS A 109 1.29 4.96 6.68
CA LYS A 109 1.30 5.26 8.11
C LYS A 109 -0.13 5.48 8.61
N LEU A 110 -0.48 4.84 9.71
CA LEU A 110 -1.79 4.93 10.34
C LEU A 110 -1.78 5.79 11.61
N SER A 111 -2.96 6.26 12.01
CA SER A 111 -3.15 7.14 13.19
C SER A 111 -2.75 6.51 14.52
N ASN A 112 -2.73 5.18 14.63
CA ASN A 112 -2.27 4.45 15.80
C ASN A 112 -0.76 4.17 15.81
N GLY A 113 0.00 4.71 14.85
CA GLY A 113 1.45 4.55 14.77
C GLY A 113 1.93 3.27 14.10
N PHE A 114 1.02 2.43 13.59
CA PHE A 114 1.37 1.29 12.74
C PHE A 114 1.53 1.70 11.28
N TYR A 115 2.21 0.85 10.52
CA TYR A 115 2.46 1.00 9.10
C TYR A 115 1.95 -0.25 8.36
N LEU A 116 1.22 -0.03 7.26
CA LEU A 116 0.82 -1.09 6.33
C LEU A 116 1.69 -1.04 5.08
N THR A 117 2.13 -2.18 4.59
CA THR A 117 2.75 -2.31 3.27
C THR A 117 2.49 -3.73 2.76
N GLU A 118 2.87 -4.01 1.53
CA GLU A 118 2.81 -5.36 0.97
C GLU A 118 4.05 -5.67 0.14
N ARG A 119 4.25 -6.96 -0.09
CA ARG A 119 5.23 -7.44 -1.06
C ARG A 119 4.49 -8.21 -2.14
N ASN A 120 4.34 -7.60 -3.32
CA ASN A 120 3.33 -8.05 -4.26
C ASN A 120 3.71 -9.28 -5.06
N PHE A 121 5.01 -9.55 -5.26
CA PHE A 121 5.46 -10.62 -6.14
C PHE A 121 6.70 -11.32 -5.59
N GLY A 122 6.86 -12.60 -5.92
CA GLY A 122 8.07 -13.34 -5.62
C GLY A 122 8.12 -14.73 -6.27
N PRO A 123 9.31 -15.36 -6.32
CA PRO A 123 9.42 -16.75 -6.75
C PRO A 123 8.69 -17.69 -5.80
N ILE A 124 8.00 -18.68 -6.36
CA ILE A 124 7.18 -19.65 -5.63
C ILE A 124 8.03 -20.41 -4.61
N GLY A 125 7.61 -20.41 -3.34
CA GLY A 125 8.25 -21.16 -2.26
C GLY A 125 9.58 -20.59 -1.74
N VAL A 126 10.03 -19.45 -2.27
CA VAL A 126 11.30 -18.80 -1.88
C VAL A 126 11.06 -17.52 -1.09
N THR A 127 10.06 -16.74 -1.49
CA THR A 127 9.77 -15.44 -0.91
C THR A 127 8.43 -15.46 -0.19
N ASN A 128 8.38 -14.95 1.03
CA ASN A 128 7.09 -14.64 1.65
C ASN A 128 6.55 -13.36 1.01
N ILE A 129 5.42 -13.49 0.32
CA ILE A 129 4.61 -12.37 -0.14
C ILE A 129 3.39 -12.27 0.78
N ASP A 130 3.23 -11.10 1.39
CA ASP A 130 2.24 -10.88 2.43
C ASP A 130 1.93 -9.39 2.60
N LEU A 131 0.77 -9.13 3.22
CA LEU A 131 0.51 -7.86 3.88
C LEU A 131 1.36 -7.79 5.14
N LYS A 132 2.14 -6.72 5.28
CA LYS A 132 2.94 -6.46 6.46
C LYS A 132 2.35 -5.33 7.28
N ILE A 133 2.22 -5.60 8.58
CA ILE A 133 1.88 -4.61 9.59
C ILE A 133 3.12 -4.42 10.44
N LEU A 134 3.64 -3.19 10.49
CA LEU A 134 4.86 -2.85 11.21
C LEU A 134 4.53 -1.85 12.31
N ASP A 135 5.05 -2.09 13.51
CA ASP A 135 5.17 -1.01 14.49
C ASP A 135 6.24 0.01 14.05
N GLU A 136 6.33 1.13 14.76
CA GLU A 136 7.29 2.19 14.44
C GLU A 136 8.74 1.68 14.43
N ARG A 137 9.13 0.80 15.35
CA ARG A 137 10.50 0.27 15.41
C ARG A 137 10.79 -0.61 14.20
N GLN A 138 9.87 -1.51 13.86
CA GLN A 138 9.99 -2.40 12.70
C GLN A 138 10.05 -1.61 11.39
N PHE A 139 9.26 -0.54 11.27
CA PHE A 139 9.36 0.38 10.13
C PHE A 139 10.75 1.01 10.03
N HIS A 140 11.31 1.53 11.13
CA HIS A 140 12.66 2.10 11.12
C HIS A 140 13.76 1.08 10.81
N GLU A 141 13.61 -0.17 11.25
CA GLU A 141 14.53 -1.27 10.90
C GLU A 141 14.47 -1.57 9.40
N GLU A 142 13.26 -1.59 8.81
CA GLU A 142 13.09 -1.82 7.38
C GLU A 142 13.64 -0.66 6.54
N VAL A 143 13.42 0.59 6.96
CA VAL A 143 14.04 1.77 6.32
C VAL A 143 15.57 1.68 6.38
N LYS A 144 16.15 1.28 7.51
CA LYS A 144 17.62 1.07 7.61
C LYS A 144 18.10 -0.03 6.68
N ARG A 145 17.35 -1.13 6.55
CA ARG A 145 17.67 -2.23 5.63
C ARG A 145 17.67 -1.75 4.17
N LEU A 146 16.64 -0.99 3.77
CA LEU A 146 16.52 -0.41 2.43
C LEU A 146 17.64 0.60 2.13
N ASN A 147 17.94 1.49 3.08
CA ASN A 147 19.06 2.42 2.94
C ASN A 147 20.40 1.69 2.74
N GLY A 148 20.58 0.51 3.34
CA GLY A 148 21.77 -0.32 3.18
C GLY A 148 21.96 -0.88 1.75
N ILE A 149 20.94 -0.80 0.90
CA ILE A 149 20.98 -1.16 -0.52
C ILE A 149 20.68 0.05 -1.42
N GLU A 150 20.96 1.26 -0.94
CA GLU A 150 20.80 2.53 -1.68
C GLU A 150 19.35 2.88 -2.04
N VAL A 151 18.37 2.31 -1.34
CA VAL A 151 16.95 2.66 -1.46
C VAL A 151 16.57 3.63 -0.34
N ASP A 152 16.25 4.86 -0.71
CA ASP A 152 15.79 5.92 0.20
C ASP A 152 14.27 5.87 0.37
N VAL A 153 13.76 6.10 1.58
CA VAL A 153 12.33 6.06 1.89
C VAL A 153 11.85 7.45 2.31
N ARG A 154 10.98 8.06 1.50
CA ARG A 154 10.56 9.45 1.66
C ARG A 154 9.08 9.58 1.97
N SER A 155 8.76 10.46 2.91
CA SER A 155 7.38 10.84 3.23
C SER A 155 6.78 11.68 2.11
N PHE A 156 5.60 11.29 1.65
CA PHE A 156 4.81 12.03 0.68
C PHE A 156 4.42 13.41 1.20
N VAL A 157 3.86 13.47 2.41
CA VAL A 157 3.37 14.73 2.99
C VAL A 157 4.52 15.73 3.22
N LYS A 158 5.70 15.25 3.64
CA LYS A 158 6.87 16.13 3.83
C LYS A 158 7.49 16.59 2.51
N THR A 159 7.50 15.75 1.49
CA THR A 159 8.09 16.07 0.19
C THR A 159 7.21 17.05 -0.59
N LYS A 160 5.88 16.94 -0.50
CA LYS A 160 4.95 17.88 -1.14
C LYS A 160 5.07 19.31 -0.59
N ASN A 161 5.34 19.45 0.71
CA ASN A 161 5.52 20.76 1.35
C ASN A 161 6.91 21.38 1.12
N ALA A 162 7.79 20.72 0.36
CA ALA A 162 9.12 21.20 0.04
C ALA A 162 9.21 21.97 -1.30
N CYS A 163 8.09 22.11 -2.02
CA CYS A 163 7.98 22.85 -3.29
C CYS A 163 7.06 24.07 -3.15
#